data_AF-A0A954NU38-F1
#
_entry.id   AF-A0A954NU38-F1
#
_cell.length_a   1.000
_cell.length_b   1.000
_cell.length_c   1.000
_cell.angle_alpha   90.00
_cell.angle_beta   90.00
_cell.angle_gamma   90.00
#
_symmetry.space_group_name_H-M   'P 1'
#
loop_
_entity.id
_entity.type
_entity.pdbx_description
1 polymer ?
#
loop_
_entity_poly.entity_id
_entity_poly.type
_entity_poly.pdbx_seq_one_letter_code
_entity_poly.pdbx_strand_id
1 'polypeptide(L)'
;TFERFLSSEVLPEPFQKAVARIDYSSASMKINLAVTELPNFTCLPGNQEPGPQHCGTIHIGSTPEYVERAYDDAKYGEPSAHPVIEMTIPSAVDPTLAPPGHHILSCFVQYAPYHLKTGTWDERKEEFADRCLAEIARYAPNVPDSLLHRQVVSPVDLERIFGLTGGNIFQGAMPLHQLFSMRPVPGWSDYRTPLSGLYLCGAATHPGGGVMGACGRNAAREILRDGRPGKRV
;
A
#
# COMPACT_ATOMS: atom_id res chain seq x y z
N THR A 1 16.38 -6.85 2.54
CA THR A 1 17.24 -6.26 1.48
C THR A 1 18.69 -6.23 1.92
N PHE A 2 19.06 -5.52 2.99
CA PHE A 2 20.39 -5.64 3.61
C PHE A 2 20.71 -7.09 3.99
N GLU A 3 19.78 -7.75 4.68
CA GLU A 3 19.92 -9.14 5.12
C GLU A 3 19.93 -10.18 3.98
N ARG A 4 19.51 -9.80 2.77
CA ARG A 4 19.46 -10.72 1.62
C ARG A 4 20.61 -10.50 0.64
N PHE A 5 21.10 -9.27 0.49
CA PHE A 5 22.07 -8.89 -0.54
C PHE A 5 23.47 -8.59 -0.01
N LEU A 6 23.65 -8.46 1.31
CA LEU A 6 24.94 -8.16 1.92
C LEU A 6 25.27 -9.22 2.97
N SER A 7 26.55 -9.59 3.06
CA SER A 7 27.04 -10.40 4.18
C SER A 7 26.84 -9.64 5.49
N SER A 8 26.46 -10.34 6.56
CA SER A 8 26.40 -9.76 7.90
C SER A 8 27.76 -9.19 8.33
N GLU A 9 28.88 -9.73 7.86
CA GLU A 9 30.22 -9.31 8.24
C GLU A 9 30.58 -7.89 7.78
N VAL A 10 29.93 -7.37 6.74
CA VAL A 10 30.22 -6.02 6.20
C VAL A 10 29.39 -4.91 6.86
N LEU A 11 28.46 -5.27 7.76
CA LEU A 11 27.59 -4.32 8.45
C LEU A 11 27.92 -4.29 9.95
N PRO A 12 27.89 -3.13 10.62
CA PRO A 12 28.01 -3.08 12.08
C PRO A 12 26.86 -3.85 12.75
N GLU A 13 27.17 -4.63 13.79
CA GLU A 13 26.18 -5.42 14.54
C GLU A 13 24.98 -4.58 15.03
N PRO A 14 25.14 -3.33 15.55
CA PRO A 14 24.00 -2.52 15.95
C PRO A 14 23.04 -2.19 14.81
N PHE A 15 23.56 -1.96 13.59
CA PHE A 15 22.75 -1.69 12.40
C PHE A 15 21.97 -2.93 11.99
N GLN A 16 22.62 -4.09 11.96
CA GLN A 16 21.97 -5.36 11.63
C GLN A 16 20.82 -5.67 12.59
N LYS A 17 21.06 -5.55 13.91
CA LYS A 17 20.02 -5.75 14.92
C LYS A 17 18.85 -4.78 14.77
N ALA A 18 19.12 -3.54 14.36
CA ALA A 18 18.07 -2.56 14.14
C ALA A 18 17.25 -2.87 12.88
N VAL A 19 17.90 -3.24 11.77
CA VAL A 19 17.24 -3.62 10.52
C VAL A 19 16.36 -4.86 10.71
N ALA A 20 16.85 -5.87 11.42
CA ALA A 20 16.10 -7.10 11.72
C ALA A 20 14.83 -6.88 12.56
N ARG A 21 14.73 -5.71 13.21
CA ARG A 21 13.60 -5.33 14.08
C ARG A 21 12.64 -4.35 13.40
N ILE A 22 12.89 -3.98 12.14
CA ILE A 22 11.94 -3.13 11.41
C ILE A 22 10.62 -3.89 11.28
N ASP A 23 9.58 -3.30 11.83
CA ASP A 23 8.21 -3.74 11.64
C ASP A 23 7.77 -3.41 10.22
N TYR A 24 7.54 -4.47 9.44
CA TYR A 24 6.99 -4.42 8.09
C TYR A 24 5.50 -4.78 8.06
N SER A 25 4.84 -4.88 9.21
CA SER A 25 3.42 -5.22 9.29
C SER A 25 2.60 -4.34 8.36
N SER A 26 1.76 -5.00 7.57
CA SER A 26 0.82 -4.37 6.66
C SER A 26 -0.48 -5.16 6.67
N ALA A 27 -1.53 -4.48 6.27
CA ALA A 27 -2.86 -5.04 6.20
C ALA A 27 -3.56 -4.61 4.90
N SER A 28 -2.84 -4.60 3.79
CA SER A 28 -3.31 -4.01 2.53
C SER A 28 -3.47 -5.03 1.42
N MET A 29 -4.66 -5.04 0.81
CA MET A 29 -4.93 -5.75 -0.44
C MET A 29 -5.27 -4.75 -1.54
N LYS A 30 -4.89 -5.05 -2.78
CA LYS A 30 -5.36 -4.30 -3.94
C LYS A 30 -6.29 -5.16 -4.78
N ILE A 31 -7.42 -4.59 -5.18
CA ILE A 31 -8.39 -5.22 -6.08
C ILE A 31 -8.64 -4.27 -7.25
N ASN A 32 -8.42 -4.73 -8.47
CA ASN A 32 -8.78 -3.99 -9.68
C ASN A 32 -9.95 -4.71 -10.35
N LEU A 33 -11.00 -3.97 -10.69
CA LEU A 33 -12.18 -4.50 -11.37
C LEU A 33 -12.34 -3.80 -12.72
N ALA A 34 -12.57 -4.58 -13.77
CA ALA A 34 -13.01 -4.08 -15.07
C ALA A 34 -14.52 -4.26 -15.17
N VAL A 35 -15.25 -3.19 -15.47
CA VAL A 35 -16.72 -3.14 -15.48
C VAL A 35 -17.27 -2.57 -16.79
N THR A 36 -18.48 -2.98 -17.18
CA THR A 36 -19.21 -2.52 -18.38
C THR A 36 -20.00 -1.22 -18.18
N GLU A 37 -20.04 -0.69 -16.97
CA GLU A 37 -20.72 0.57 -16.66
C GLU A 37 -20.17 1.18 -15.37
N LEU A 38 -20.45 2.47 -15.15
CA LEU A 38 -20.05 3.16 -13.92
C LEU A 38 -20.84 2.63 -12.71
N PRO A 39 -20.25 2.63 -11.50
CA PRO A 39 -20.98 2.38 -10.28
C PRO A 39 -22.13 3.37 -10.11
N ASN A 40 -23.36 2.87 -10.00
CA ASN A 40 -24.53 3.71 -9.77
C ASN A 40 -24.81 3.82 -8.26
N PHE A 41 -24.24 4.85 -7.63
CA PHE A 41 -24.33 5.03 -6.18
C PHE A 41 -25.75 5.38 -5.72
N THR A 42 -26.28 4.67 -4.73
CA THR A 42 -27.64 4.89 -4.21
C THR A 42 -27.85 6.28 -3.60
N CYS A 43 -26.81 6.88 -3.03
CA CYS A 43 -26.86 8.22 -2.43
C CYS A 43 -26.74 9.35 -3.45
N LEU A 44 -26.18 9.07 -4.63
CA LEU A 44 -26.03 10.02 -5.72
C LEU A 44 -26.03 9.27 -7.06
N PRO A 45 -27.21 8.88 -7.56
CA PRO A 45 -27.31 8.09 -8.78
C PRO A 45 -26.71 8.81 -9.99
N GLY A 46 -26.05 8.03 -10.85
CA GLY A 46 -25.40 8.54 -12.07
C GLY A 46 -26.30 8.47 -13.30
N ASN A 47 -25.93 9.23 -14.32
CA ASN A 47 -26.23 8.91 -15.72
C ASN A 47 -25.05 8.09 -16.28
N GLN A 48 -25.17 7.48 -17.46
CA GLN A 48 -24.12 6.60 -18.02
C GLN A 48 -22.75 7.27 -18.25
N GLU A 49 -22.65 8.57 -18.03
CA GLU A 49 -21.43 9.37 -18.15
C GLU A 49 -20.78 9.65 -16.78
N PRO A 50 -19.46 9.86 -16.72
CA PRO A 50 -18.79 10.25 -15.48
C PRO A 50 -19.33 11.55 -14.84
N GLY A 51 -19.96 11.44 -13.67
CA GLY A 51 -20.28 12.57 -12.79
C GLY A 51 -19.22 12.85 -11.72
N PRO A 52 -19.38 13.92 -10.93
CA PRO A 52 -18.44 14.31 -9.87
C PRO A 52 -18.12 13.18 -8.87
N GLN A 53 -19.09 12.32 -8.58
CA GLN A 53 -18.96 11.16 -7.70
C GLN A 53 -18.00 10.08 -8.23
N HIS A 54 -17.68 10.09 -9.52
CA HIS A 54 -16.76 9.13 -10.15
C HIS A 54 -15.32 9.67 -10.27
N CYS A 55 -15.12 10.99 -10.13
CA CYS A 55 -13.83 11.65 -10.42
C CYS A 55 -12.94 11.89 -9.19
N GLY A 56 -13.36 11.42 -8.01
CA GLY A 56 -12.63 11.56 -6.76
C GLY A 56 -12.25 10.22 -6.13
N THR A 57 -11.79 10.27 -4.87
CA THR A 57 -11.63 9.08 -4.04
C THR A 57 -12.93 8.77 -3.33
N ILE A 58 -13.39 7.53 -3.43
CA ILE A 58 -14.60 7.01 -2.79
C ILE A 58 -14.18 6.17 -1.58
N HIS A 59 -14.71 6.47 -0.41
CA HIS A 59 -14.32 5.82 0.85
C HIS A 59 -15.53 5.09 1.45
N ILE A 60 -15.38 3.79 1.69
CA ILE A 60 -16.38 2.94 2.34
C ILE A 60 -15.80 2.46 3.67
N GLY A 61 -16.59 2.52 4.74
CA GLY A 61 -16.15 2.11 6.09
C GLY A 61 -15.28 3.15 6.79
N SER A 62 -15.60 4.44 6.64
CA SER A 62 -14.74 5.56 7.06
C SER A 62 -14.99 6.12 8.47
N THR A 63 -15.86 5.50 9.29
CA THR A 63 -16.03 5.95 10.69
C THR A 63 -14.95 5.34 11.59
N PRO A 64 -14.52 6.05 12.65
CA PRO A 64 -13.52 5.50 13.59
C PRO A 64 -13.89 4.10 14.11
N GLU A 65 -15.16 3.89 14.48
CA GLU A 65 -15.64 2.62 15.03
C GLU A 65 -15.65 1.49 13.99
N TYR A 66 -15.85 1.83 12.71
CA TYR A 66 -15.77 0.86 11.61
C TYR A 66 -14.31 0.42 11.42
N VAL A 67 -13.41 1.41 11.35
CA VAL A 67 -11.97 1.18 11.17
C VAL A 67 -11.39 0.38 12.34
N GLU A 68 -11.76 0.70 13.58
CA GLU A 68 -11.33 -0.04 14.77
C GLU A 68 -11.76 -1.51 14.73
N ARG A 69 -13.04 -1.79 14.41
CA ARG A 69 -13.53 -3.17 14.28
C ARG A 69 -12.83 -3.92 13.14
N ALA A 70 -12.64 -3.28 12.00
CA ALA A 70 -11.93 -3.87 10.87
C ALA A 70 -10.46 -4.18 11.22
N TYR A 71 -9.82 -3.30 12.00
CA TYR A 71 -8.47 -3.52 12.50
C TYR A 71 -8.40 -4.66 13.52
N ASP A 72 -9.37 -4.78 14.42
CA ASP A 72 -9.41 -5.86 15.42
C ASP A 72 -9.39 -7.24 14.77
N ASP A 73 -10.16 -7.47 13.70
CA ASP A 73 -10.11 -8.74 12.94
C ASP A 73 -8.67 -9.05 12.46
N ALA A 74 -8.03 -8.05 11.83
CA ALA A 74 -6.69 -8.20 11.27
C ALA A 74 -5.61 -8.39 12.35
N LYS A 75 -5.77 -7.73 13.49
CA LYS A 75 -4.93 -7.91 14.67
C LYS A 75 -4.96 -9.36 15.17
N TYR A 76 -6.09 -10.05 15.03
CA TYR A 76 -6.23 -11.48 15.36
C TYR A 76 -5.95 -12.41 14.17
N GLY A 77 -5.41 -11.89 13.06
CA GLY A 77 -4.97 -12.65 11.89
C GLY A 77 -6.09 -13.03 10.92
N GLU A 78 -7.27 -12.44 11.02
CA GLU A 78 -8.35 -12.65 10.04
C GLU A 78 -8.53 -11.40 9.17
N PRO A 79 -8.83 -11.56 7.86
CA PRO A 79 -9.18 -10.40 7.05
C PRO A 79 -10.53 -9.83 7.49
N SER A 80 -10.66 -8.51 7.48
CA SER A 80 -11.79 -7.84 8.12
C SER A 80 -13.16 -8.32 7.63
N ALA A 81 -14.08 -8.58 8.55
CA ALA A 81 -15.46 -8.96 8.22
C ALA A 81 -16.20 -7.85 7.46
N HIS A 82 -15.81 -6.61 7.73
CA HIS A 82 -16.29 -5.40 7.08
C HIS A 82 -15.08 -4.62 6.53
N PRO A 83 -14.77 -4.74 5.23
CA PRO A 83 -13.58 -4.11 4.64
C PRO A 83 -13.73 -2.59 4.54
N VAL A 84 -12.67 -1.88 4.93
CA VAL A 84 -12.46 -0.47 4.65
C VAL A 84 -11.91 -0.36 3.23
N ILE A 85 -12.65 0.30 2.35
CA ILE A 85 -12.32 0.36 0.92
C ILE A 85 -12.10 1.81 0.52
N GLU A 86 -10.92 2.09 0.01
CA GLU A 86 -10.64 3.30 -0.77
C GLU A 86 -10.69 2.92 -2.25
N MET A 87 -11.62 3.47 -3.00
CA MET A 87 -11.86 3.18 -4.40
C MET A 87 -11.66 4.43 -5.26
N THR A 88 -11.07 4.24 -6.43
CA THR A 88 -10.96 5.27 -7.47
C THR A 88 -11.39 4.70 -8.81
N ILE A 89 -11.88 5.56 -9.69
CA ILE A 89 -12.29 5.20 -11.05
C ILE A 89 -11.42 6.00 -12.03
N PRO A 90 -10.14 5.62 -12.24
CA PRO A 90 -9.22 6.42 -13.05
C PRO A 90 -9.72 6.65 -14.49
N SER A 91 -10.44 5.70 -15.06
CA SER A 91 -11.05 5.83 -16.40
C SER A 91 -12.17 6.87 -16.50
N ALA A 92 -12.71 7.33 -15.36
CA ALA A 92 -13.67 8.45 -15.32
C ALA A 92 -12.97 9.81 -15.50
N VAL A 93 -11.68 9.89 -15.18
CA VAL A 93 -10.86 11.10 -15.31
C VAL A 93 -10.05 11.07 -16.60
N ASP A 94 -9.54 9.91 -16.99
CA ASP A 94 -8.80 9.69 -18.22
C ASP A 94 -9.45 8.55 -19.05
N PRO A 95 -10.24 8.90 -20.09
CA PRO A 95 -10.95 7.90 -20.89
C PRO A 95 -10.01 7.04 -21.75
N THR A 96 -8.71 7.33 -21.83
CA THR A 96 -7.75 6.50 -22.57
C THR A 96 -7.38 5.21 -21.84
N LEU A 97 -7.70 5.11 -20.54
CA LEU A 97 -7.37 3.96 -19.70
C LEU A 97 -8.29 2.76 -19.90
N ALA A 98 -9.44 2.92 -20.56
CA ALA A 98 -10.39 1.85 -20.82
C ALA A 98 -11.09 2.05 -22.19
N PRO A 99 -11.57 0.97 -22.84
CA PRO A 99 -12.42 1.09 -24.02
C PRO A 99 -13.70 1.92 -23.74
N PRO A 100 -14.33 2.52 -24.77
CA PRO A 100 -15.61 3.21 -24.60
C PRO A 100 -16.66 2.33 -23.91
N GLY A 101 -17.38 2.90 -22.95
CA GLY A 101 -18.38 2.20 -22.14
C GLY A 101 -17.80 1.21 -21.13
N HIS A 102 -16.49 1.22 -20.88
CA HIS A 102 -15.85 0.36 -19.87
C HIS A 102 -15.09 1.21 -18.87
N HIS A 103 -14.99 0.71 -17.64
CA HIS A 103 -14.31 1.42 -16.57
C HIS A 103 -13.45 0.50 -15.72
N ILE A 104 -12.43 1.08 -15.11
CA ILE A 104 -11.56 0.42 -14.14
C ILE A 104 -11.90 0.98 -12.77
N LEU A 105 -12.29 0.11 -11.83
CA LEU A 105 -12.33 0.43 -10.40
C LEU A 105 -11.04 -0.09 -9.77
N SER A 106 -10.23 0.81 -9.22
CA SER A 106 -9.03 0.46 -8.46
C SER A 106 -9.32 0.64 -6.97
N CYS A 107 -9.40 -0.47 -6.26
CA CYS A 107 -9.67 -0.54 -4.83
C CYS A 107 -8.40 -0.85 -4.05
N PHE A 108 -8.13 -0.02 -3.04
CA PHE A 108 -7.20 -0.30 -1.96
C PHE A 108 -8.00 -0.67 -0.72
N VAL A 109 -7.73 -1.85 -0.18
CA VAL A 109 -8.55 -2.47 0.87
C VAL A 109 -7.73 -2.66 2.13
N GLN A 110 -8.30 -2.22 3.26
CA GLN A 110 -7.86 -2.53 4.61
C GLN A 110 -9.00 -3.26 5.35
N TYR A 111 -8.78 -4.20 6.26
CA TYR A 111 -7.51 -4.72 6.75
C TYR A 111 -7.35 -6.19 6.33
N ALA A 112 -6.31 -6.47 5.55
CA ALA A 112 -5.92 -7.79 5.03
C ALA A 112 -4.53 -8.16 5.56
N PRO A 113 -4.40 -8.80 6.74
CA PRO A 113 -3.10 -9.03 7.38
C PRO A 113 -2.21 -9.94 6.54
N TYR A 114 -0.89 -9.70 6.52
CA TYR A 114 0.05 -10.51 5.73
C TYR A 114 0.02 -12.00 6.10
N HIS A 115 -0.02 -12.30 7.41
CA HIS A 115 -0.19 -13.65 7.93
C HIS A 115 -1.63 -13.87 8.35
N LEU A 116 -2.26 -14.89 7.78
CA LEU A 116 -3.58 -15.33 8.19
C LEU A 116 -3.47 -16.31 9.35
N LYS A 117 -4.41 -16.24 10.30
CA LYS A 117 -4.58 -17.20 11.38
C LYS A 117 -4.98 -18.57 10.85
N THR A 118 -5.80 -18.59 9.80
CA THR A 118 -6.30 -19.80 9.14
C THR A 118 -6.07 -19.73 7.64
N GLY A 119 -5.45 -20.76 7.05
CA GLY A 119 -5.19 -20.85 5.61
C GLY A 119 -4.14 -19.85 5.10
N THR A 120 -4.10 -19.66 3.79
CA THR A 120 -3.16 -18.77 3.11
C THR A 120 -3.87 -17.79 2.16
N TRP A 121 -3.20 -16.70 1.79
CA TRP A 121 -3.74 -15.78 0.79
C TRP A 121 -3.89 -16.40 -0.60
N ASP A 122 -3.09 -17.41 -0.94
CA ASP A 122 -3.23 -18.15 -2.19
C ASP A 122 -4.59 -18.90 -2.25
N GLU A 123 -5.17 -19.25 -1.10
CA GLU A 123 -6.46 -19.93 -0.99
C GLU A 123 -7.63 -18.97 -0.73
N ARG A 124 -7.40 -17.90 0.05
CA ARG A 124 -8.47 -17.07 0.62
C ARG A 124 -8.67 -15.71 -0.05
N LYS A 125 -7.77 -15.29 -0.95
CA LYS A 125 -7.84 -13.93 -1.53
C LYS A 125 -9.13 -13.66 -2.31
N GLU A 126 -9.62 -14.66 -3.04
CA GLU A 126 -10.85 -14.54 -3.82
C GLU A 126 -12.09 -14.43 -2.92
N GLU A 127 -12.15 -15.19 -1.82
CA GLU A 127 -13.22 -15.10 -0.82
C GLU A 127 -13.29 -13.70 -0.19
N PHE A 128 -12.12 -13.12 0.16
CA PHE A 128 -12.07 -11.77 0.70
C PHE A 128 -12.43 -10.72 -0.36
N ALA A 129 -12.07 -10.94 -1.63
CA ALA A 129 -12.47 -10.06 -2.72
C ALA A 129 -13.99 -10.08 -2.96
N ASP A 130 -14.65 -11.24 -2.84
CA ASP A 130 -16.11 -11.35 -2.89
C ASP A 130 -16.77 -10.52 -1.79
N ARG A 131 -16.19 -10.55 -0.57
CA ARG A 131 -16.65 -9.72 0.55
C ARG A 131 -16.51 -8.22 0.27
N CYS A 132 -15.41 -7.80 -0.36
CA CYS A 132 -15.21 -6.40 -0.75
C CYS A 132 -16.21 -5.98 -1.84
N LEU A 133 -16.45 -6.83 -2.83
CA LEU A 133 -17.44 -6.57 -3.88
C LEU A 133 -18.86 -6.48 -3.30
N ALA A 134 -19.20 -7.34 -2.35
CA ALA A 134 -20.48 -7.28 -1.64
C ALA A 134 -20.64 -5.96 -0.86
N GLU A 135 -19.60 -5.49 -0.19
CA GLU A 135 -19.65 -4.20 0.52
C GLU A 135 -19.80 -3.02 -0.46
N ILE A 136 -19.12 -3.04 -1.61
CA ILE A 136 -19.33 -2.06 -2.70
C ILE A 136 -20.77 -2.11 -3.20
N ALA A 137 -21.33 -3.30 -3.41
CA ALA A 137 -22.68 -3.50 -3.94
C ALA A 137 -23.78 -2.94 -3.04
N ARG A 138 -23.54 -2.79 -1.73
CA ARG A 138 -24.48 -2.10 -0.82
C ARG A 138 -24.68 -0.64 -1.20
N TYR A 139 -23.67 -0.01 -1.80
CA TYR A 139 -23.68 1.39 -2.21
C TYR A 139 -23.88 1.56 -3.71
N ALA A 140 -23.38 0.63 -4.53
CA ALA A 140 -23.55 0.61 -5.99
C ALA A 140 -24.00 -0.80 -6.45
N PRO A 141 -25.31 -1.11 -6.37
CA PRO A 141 -25.84 -2.47 -6.56
C PRO A 141 -25.62 -3.06 -7.96
N ASN A 142 -25.35 -2.23 -8.96
CA ASN A 142 -25.12 -2.67 -10.34
C ASN A 142 -23.70 -3.21 -10.58
N VAL A 143 -22.74 -2.92 -9.68
CA VAL A 143 -21.33 -3.27 -9.89
C VAL A 143 -21.10 -4.78 -10.09
N PRO A 144 -21.70 -5.69 -9.28
CA PRO A 144 -21.50 -7.13 -9.48
C PRO A 144 -21.92 -7.63 -10.87
N ASP A 145 -23.05 -7.15 -11.38
CA ASP A 145 -23.59 -7.57 -12.68
C ASP A 145 -22.79 -6.98 -13.86
N SER A 146 -22.11 -5.85 -13.63
CA SER A 146 -21.25 -5.20 -14.64
C SER A 146 -19.84 -5.78 -14.73
N LEU A 147 -19.46 -6.71 -13.83
CA LEU A 147 -18.08 -7.19 -13.70
C LEU A 147 -17.65 -8.08 -14.87
N LEU A 148 -16.60 -7.68 -15.58
CA LEU A 148 -15.97 -8.47 -16.64
C LEU A 148 -14.76 -9.26 -16.15
N HIS A 149 -13.93 -8.60 -15.35
CA HIS A 149 -12.69 -9.18 -14.87
C HIS A 149 -12.32 -8.57 -13.52
N ARG A 150 -11.66 -9.37 -12.68
CA ARG A 150 -11.05 -8.90 -11.45
C ARG A 150 -9.61 -9.38 -11.35
N GLN A 151 -8.76 -8.51 -10.83
CA GLN A 151 -7.42 -8.83 -10.40
C GLN A 151 -7.32 -8.60 -8.90
N VAL A 152 -6.97 -9.65 -8.16
CA VAL A 152 -6.80 -9.62 -6.70
C VAL A 152 -5.33 -9.79 -6.37
N VAL A 153 -4.75 -8.78 -5.71
CA VAL A 153 -3.34 -8.71 -5.32
C VAL A 153 -3.27 -8.66 -3.79
N SER A 154 -3.02 -9.82 -3.18
CA SER A 154 -2.90 -9.99 -1.74
C SER A 154 -1.61 -9.35 -1.18
N PRO A 155 -1.46 -9.19 0.15
CA PRO A 155 -0.20 -8.73 0.75
C PRO A 155 1.02 -9.58 0.34
N VAL A 156 0.83 -10.89 0.18
CA VAL A 156 1.91 -11.80 -0.24
C VAL A 156 2.23 -11.61 -1.72
N ASP A 157 1.22 -11.37 -2.56
CA ASP A 157 1.42 -11.03 -3.96
C ASP A 157 2.16 -9.69 -4.10
N LEU A 158 1.87 -8.70 -3.25
CA LEU A 158 2.59 -7.42 -3.23
C LEU A 158 4.09 -7.62 -2.93
N GLU A 159 4.44 -8.50 -1.99
CA GLU A 159 5.85 -8.85 -1.75
C GLU A 159 6.46 -9.57 -2.95
N ARG A 160 5.79 -10.58 -3.50
CA ARG A 160 6.30 -11.40 -4.61
C ARG A 160 6.51 -10.60 -5.90
N ILE A 161 5.57 -9.73 -6.25
CA ILE A 161 5.56 -9.00 -7.54
C ILE A 161 6.42 -7.74 -7.46
N PHE A 162 6.33 -6.98 -6.36
CA PHE A 162 6.95 -5.66 -6.26
C PHE A 162 8.13 -5.60 -5.28
N GLY A 163 8.46 -6.69 -4.58
CA GLY A 163 9.51 -6.70 -3.56
C GLY A 163 9.15 -5.93 -2.30
N LEU A 164 7.85 -5.67 -2.05
CA LEU A 164 7.37 -4.98 -0.86
C LEU A 164 7.35 -5.94 0.34
N THR A 165 8.44 -5.96 1.12
CA THR A 165 8.52 -6.81 2.33
C THR A 165 7.32 -6.60 3.26
N GLY A 166 6.67 -7.70 3.65
CA GLY A 166 5.46 -7.71 4.47
C GLY A 166 4.21 -7.20 3.73
N GLY A 167 4.26 -6.99 2.41
CA GLY A 167 3.20 -6.38 1.62
C GLY A 167 2.99 -4.89 1.90
N ASN A 168 3.92 -4.24 2.62
CA ASN A 168 3.74 -2.85 3.07
C ASN A 168 4.12 -1.84 1.99
N ILE A 169 3.15 -1.11 1.45
CA ILE A 169 3.35 -0.06 0.44
C ILE A 169 4.18 1.13 0.94
N PHE A 170 4.25 1.34 2.25
CA PHE A 170 5.12 2.34 2.87
C PHE A 170 6.54 1.80 3.11
N GLN A 171 6.83 0.53 2.79
CA GLN A 171 8.12 -0.14 3.01
C GLN A 171 8.58 -0.13 4.47
N GLY A 172 7.62 -0.37 5.37
CA GLY A 172 7.82 -0.38 6.82
C GLY A 172 6.65 0.34 7.49
N ALA A 173 6.14 -0.23 8.58
CA ALA A 173 5.06 0.32 9.36
C ALA A 173 5.39 1.76 9.82
N MET A 174 4.35 2.54 10.09
CA MET A 174 4.47 3.95 10.51
C MET A 174 4.04 4.23 11.96
N PRO A 175 4.35 3.38 12.96
CA PRO A 175 4.16 3.76 14.35
C PRO A 175 5.17 4.84 14.75
N LEU A 176 4.91 5.56 15.85
CA LEU A 176 5.75 6.68 16.31
C LEU A 176 7.25 6.33 16.42
N HIS A 177 7.58 5.08 16.79
CA HIS A 177 8.95 4.61 16.94
C HIS A 177 9.67 4.24 15.62
N GLN A 178 8.99 4.29 14.46
CA GLN A 178 9.58 4.09 13.11
C GLN A 178 9.34 5.31 12.20
N LEU A 179 9.18 6.48 12.80
CA LEU A 179 9.00 7.75 12.11
C LEU A 179 10.16 8.72 12.37
N PHE A 180 10.23 9.77 11.56
CA PHE A 180 11.25 10.83 11.68
C PHE A 180 12.68 10.29 11.70
N SER A 181 13.49 10.72 12.68
CA SER A 181 14.88 10.30 12.86
C SER A 181 15.05 8.83 13.24
N MET A 182 13.96 8.10 13.50
CA MET A 182 13.96 6.66 13.74
C MET A 182 13.77 5.84 12.46
N ARG A 183 13.54 6.49 11.30
CA ARG A 183 13.30 5.82 10.00
C ARG A 183 14.51 5.97 9.06
N PRO A 184 15.08 4.86 8.52
CA PRO A 184 14.63 3.47 8.67
C PRO A 184 14.95 2.88 10.04
N VAL A 185 16.07 3.29 10.65
CA VAL A 185 16.48 2.89 12.00
C VAL A 185 17.19 4.06 12.69
N PRO A 186 17.19 4.12 14.03
CA PRO A 186 17.91 5.15 14.78
C PRO A 186 19.41 5.18 14.42
N GLY A 187 19.96 6.38 14.26
CA GLY A 187 21.37 6.59 13.93
C GLY A 187 21.73 6.46 12.43
N TRP A 188 20.80 6.03 11.58
CA TRP A 188 21.00 5.89 10.13
C TRP A 188 19.84 6.49 9.32
N SER A 189 19.27 7.59 9.83
CA SER A 189 18.14 8.32 9.22
C SER A 189 18.55 9.49 8.32
N ASP A 190 19.85 9.68 8.12
CA ASP A 190 20.44 10.71 7.27
C ASP A 190 20.71 10.23 5.83
N TYR A 191 19.99 9.20 5.37
CA TYR A 191 20.08 8.59 4.03
C TYR A 191 21.38 7.83 3.74
N ARG A 192 22.40 7.91 4.60
CA ARG A 192 23.63 7.11 4.47
C ARG A 192 23.41 5.71 5.04
N THR A 193 24.25 4.79 4.61
CA THR A 193 24.37 3.46 5.21
C THR A 193 25.75 3.29 5.83
N PRO A 194 25.99 2.24 6.63
CA PRO A 194 27.34 1.92 7.09
C PRO A 194 28.35 1.65 5.97
N LEU A 195 27.88 1.37 4.75
CA LEU A 195 28.73 1.15 3.58
C LEU A 195 28.93 2.47 2.83
N SER A 196 30.20 2.89 2.72
CA SER A 196 30.54 4.11 1.99
C SER A 196 30.11 4.01 0.52
N GLY A 197 29.46 5.06 0.03
CA GLY A 197 28.94 5.10 -1.35
C GLY A 197 27.56 4.46 -1.53
N LEU A 198 27.00 3.81 -0.50
CA LEU A 198 25.65 3.25 -0.53
C LEU A 198 24.67 4.12 0.27
N TYR A 199 23.58 4.54 -0.38
CA TYR A 199 22.58 5.45 0.15
C TYR A 199 21.16 4.87 0.03
N LEU A 200 20.27 5.35 0.88
CA LEU A 200 18.85 5.02 0.90
C LEU A 200 18.02 6.14 0.30
N CYS A 201 17.08 5.82 -0.57
CA CYS A 201 16.28 6.83 -1.30
C CYS A 201 14.77 6.52 -1.41
N GLY A 202 14.31 5.41 -0.83
CA GLY A 202 12.95 4.91 -0.99
C GLY A 202 11.98 5.27 0.14
N ALA A 203 10.76 4.74 0.07
CA ALA A 203 9.70 4.93 1.07
C ALA A 203 10.09 4.43 2.48
N ALA A 204 11.07 3.53 2.56
CA ALA A 204 11.65 3.06 3.81
C ALA A 204 12.44 4.15 4.58
N THR A 205 12.74 5.31 4.00
CA THR A 205 13.37 6.44 4.72
C THR A 205 12.33 7.51 5.08
N HIS A 206 12.67 8.39 6.02
CA HIS A 206 11.89 9.63 6.22
C HIS A 206 11.85 10.45 4.91
N PRO A 207 10.76 11.18 4.57
CA PRO A 207 9.49 11.33 5.28
C PRO A 207 8.50 10.15 5.24
N GLY A 208 8.80 9.09 4.49
CA GLY A 208 7.97 7.89 4.42
C GLY A 208 7.50 7.60 3.00
N GLY A 209 6.52 6.69 2.88
CA GLY A 209 5.97 6.32 1.57
C GLY A 209 4.99 7.33 0.98
N GLY A 210 4.52 7.01 -0.22
CA GLY A 210 3.76 7.92 -1.09
C GLY A 210 4.59 8.44 -2.26
N VAL A 211 3.92 9.01 -3.26
CA VAL A 211 4.54 9.46 -4.52
C VAL A 211 4.94 10.94 -4.42
N MET A 212 5.71 11.30 -3.38
CA MET A 212 6.11 12.70 -3.12
C MET A 212 7.53 13.05 -3.59
N GLY A 213 8.38 12.07 -3.89
CA GLY A 213 9.76 12.28 -4.34
C GLY A 213 10.75 12.82 -3.30
N ALA A 214 10.29 13.10 -2.06
CA ALA A 214 11.10 13.69 -1.00
C ALA A 214 12.27 12.80 -0.57
N CYS A 215 12.06 11.49 -0.40
CA CYS A 215 13.12 10.55 -0.02
C CYS A 215 14.29 10.56 -1.03
N GLY A 216 13.96 10.48 -2.33
CA GLY A 216 14.95 10.53 -3.40
C GLY A 216 15.69 11.86 -3.47
N ARG A 217 14.96 12.98 -3.36
CA ARG A 217 15.56 14.33 -3.30
C ARG A 217 16.55 14.47 -2.13
N ASN A 218 16.17 13.98 -0.95
CA ASN A 218 17.00 14.10 0.24
C ASN A 218 18.25 13.21 0.16
N ALA A 219 18.11 11.98 -0.34
CA ALA A 219 19.24 11.10 -0.62
C ALA A 219 20.23 11.74 -1.60
N ALA A 220 19.73 12.30 -2.71
CA ALA A 220 20.55 13.00 -3.70
C ALA A 220 21.32 14.19 -3.09
N ARG A 221 20.69 14.92 -2.15
CA ARG A 221 21.35 16.02 -1.44
C ARG A 221 22.54 15.54 -0.61
N GLU A 222 22.41 14.40 0.08
CA GLU A 222 23.49 13.84 0.89
C GLU A 222 24.62 13.26 0.01
N ILE A 223 24.28 12.59 -1.09
CA ILE A 223 25.26 12.16 -2.12
C ILE A 223 26.09 13.35 -2.63
N LEU A 224 25.42 14.45 -2.99
CA LEU A 224 26.11 15.65 -3.48
C LEU A 224 26.95 16.34 -2.41
N ARG A 225 26.62 16.19 -1.13
CA ARG A 225 27.42 16.74 -0.02
C ARG A 225 28.70 15.93 0.16
N ASP A 226 28.61 14.61 0.07
CA ASP A 226 29.73 13.69 0.29
C ASP A 226 30.68 13.66 -0.92
N GLY A 227 30.16 13.85 -2.13
CA GLY A 227 30.94 13.87 -3.37
C GLY A 227 31.72 15.17 -3.62
N ARG A 228 31.54 16.22 -2.82
CA ARG A 228 32.29 17.48 -2.99
C ARG A 228 33.72 17.33 -2.44
N PRO A 229 34.77 17.54 -3.27
CA PRO A 229 36.14 17.56 -2.78
C PRO A 229 36.31 18.68 -1.75
N GLY A 230 36.72 18.35 -0.51
CA GLY A 230 37.08 19.33 0.52
C GLY A 230 36.29 19.30 1.84
N LYS A 231 35.38 18.35 2.07
CA LYS A 231 34.64 18.21 3.35
C LYS A 231 34.71 16.81 3.97
N ARG A 232 35.92 16.25 4.11
CA ARG A 232 36.16 15.23 5.14
C ARG A 232 36.74 15.95 6.36
N VAL A 233 35.93 16.12 7.41
CA VAL A 233 36.38 16.44 8.77
C VAL A 233 35.88 15.32 9.66
#